data_AF-A0A662AFL4-F1
#
_entry.id   AF-A0A662AFL4-F1
#
_cell.length_a   1.000
_cell.length_b   1.000
_cell.length_c   1.000
_cell.angle_alpha   90.00
_cell.angle_beta   90.00
_cell.angle_gamma   90.00
#
_symmetry.space_group_name_H-M   'P 1'
#
loop_
_entity.id
_entity.type
_entity.pdbx_description
1 polymer ?
#
loop_
_entity_poly.entity_id
_entity_poly.type
_entity_poly.pdbx_seq_one_letter_code
_entity_poly.pdbx_strand_id
1 'polypeptide(L)'
;MRIAFISTYPPIECGLATYTKYLTDAMKKFKKEIFIVSQIGAKGENSFPVYTPQNNDIAYRLFHAVENLAPDIIHIEHEFGLYGSRRGFQIIDFLLRCKVTDTPVVTTLHTVFNNLTYTEKIIVQHIIDNSYAVIVH
;
A
#
# COMPACT_ATOMS: atom_id res chain seq x y z
N MET A 1 6.36 18.06 0.05
CA MET A 1 6.33 16.67 -0.46
C MET A 1 5.43 15.85 0.44
N ARG A 2 4.37 15.32 -0.16
CA ARG A 2 3.25 14.63 0.45
C ARG A 2 3.35 13.15 0.08
N ILE A 3 3.33 12.27 1.08
CA ILE A 3 3.53 10.84 0.89
C ILE A 3 2.30 10.11 1.42
N ALA A 4 1.67 9.29 0.58
CA ALA A 4 0.61 8.39 1.02
C ALA A 4 1.17 6.97 1.20
N PHE A 5 1.16 6.48 2.43
CA PHE A 5 1.45 5.07 2.74
C PHE A 5 0.18 4.25 2.59
N ILE A 6 0.28 3.08 1.96
CA ILE A 6 -0.80 2.10 1.81
C ILE A 6 -0.38 0.80 2.49
N SER A 7 -0.91 0.54 3.68
CA SER A 7 -0.57 -0.64 4.49
C SER A 7 -1.64 -0.93 5.56
N THR A 8 -1.31 -1.73 6.57
CA THR A 8 -1.99 -1.71 7.87
C THR A 8 -1.34 -0.67 8.78
N TYR A 9 -2.01 -0.32 9.89
CA TYR A 9 -1.48 0.67 10.83
C TYR A 9 -2.07 0.43 12.22
N PRO A 10 -1.38 0.84 13.32
CA PRO A 10 -1.90 0.64 14.66
C PRO A 10 -3.30 1.26 14.84
N PRO A 11 -4.14 0.74 15.74
CA PRO A 11 -3.91 -0.34 16.71
C PRO A 11 -4.06 -1.77 16.16
N ILE A 12 -4.09 -1.98 14.84
CA ILE A 12 -4.09 -3.35 14.28
C ILE A 12 -2.80 -4.05 14.73
N GLU A 13 -2.93 -5.15 15.48
CA GLU A 13 -1.79 -5.90 16.03
C GLU A 13 -1.21 -6.85 14.98
N CYS A 14 -0.31 -6.34 14.14
CA CYS A 14 0.45 -7.14 13.20
C CYS A 14 1.81 -6.50 12.89
N GLY A 15 2.74 -7.29 12.34
CA GLY A 15 4.11 -6.83 12.05
C GLY A 15 4.16 -5.65 11.06
N LEU A 16 3.27 -5.64 10.05
CA LEU A 16 3.19 -4.53 9.09
C LEU A 16 2.75 -3.23 9.75
N ALA A 17 1.73 -3.26 10.60
CA ALA A 17 1.28 -2.06 11.30
C ALA A 17 2.41 -1.45 12.15
N THR A 18 3.20 -2.29 12.83
CA THR A 18 4.39 -1.85 13.57
C THR A 18 5.45 -1.28 12.62
N TYR A 19 5.72 -1.94 11.49
CA TYR A 19 6.65 -1.48 10.47
C TYR A 19 6.25 -0.10 9.91
N THR A 20 5.01 0.06 9.44
CA THR A 20 4.49 1.33 8.92
C THR A 20 4.59 2.44 9.97
N LYS A 21 4.23 2.15 11.24
CA LYS A 21 4.36 3.10 12.35
C LYS A 21 5.80 3.60 12.51
N TYR A 22 6.76 2.70 12.58
CA TYR A 22 8.16 3.07 12.74
C TYR A 22 8.72 3.81 11.54
N LEU A 23 8.38 3.38 10.32
CA LEU A 23 8.80 4.04 9.10
C LEU A 23 8.25 5.47 9.02
N THR A 24 6.93 5.63 9.22
CA THR A 24 6.29 6.96 9.20
C THR A 24 6.82 7.87 10.31
N ASP A 25 7.03 7.38 11.53
CA ASP A 25 7.61 8.16 12.63
C ASP A 25 9.06 8.61 12.32
N ALA A 26 9.87 7.74 11.74
CA ALA A 26 11.22 8.10 11.29
C ALA A 26 11.17 9.16 10.19
N MET A 27 10.21 9.05 9.27
CA MET A 27 10.03 9.95 8.14
C MET A 27 9.53 11.35 8.55
N LYS A 28 8.79 11.48 9.66
CA LYS A 28 8.33 12.77 10.20
C LYS A 28 9.49 13.75 10.45
N LYS A 29 10.69 13.25 10.77
CA LYS A 29 11.89 14.08 10.99
C LYS A 29 12.30 14.89 9.75
N PHE A 30 11.93 14.44 8.55
CA PHE A 30 12.23 15.11 7.29
C PHE A 30 11.17 16.16 6.90
N LYS A 31 10.28 16.55 7.82
CA LYS A 31 9.21 17.55 7.62
C LYS A 31 8.35 17.26 6.38
N LYS A 32 8.05 15.98 6.14
CA LYS A 32 7.16 15.51 5.07
C LYS A 32 5.72 15.44 5.59
N GLU A 33 4.76 15.72 4.73
CA GLU A 33 3.35 15.47 5.04
C GLU A 33 3.06 13.99 4.74
N ILE A 34 2.60 13.26 5.75
CA ILE A 34 2.42 11.80 5.68
C ILE A 34 0.95 11.48 5.89
N PHE A 35 0.38 10.73 4.96
CA PHE A 35 -0.95 10.15 5.06
C PHE A 35 -0.84 8.63 5.11
N ILE A 36 -1.72 7.99 5.89
CA ILE A 36 -1.76 6.54 6.05
C ILE A 36 -3.12 6.05 5.56
N VAL A 37 -3.20 5.58 4.33
CA VAL A 37 -4.39 4.91 3.79
C VAL A 37 -4.31 3.43 4.16
N SER A 38 -5.30 2.93 4.89
CA SER A 38 -5.14 1.64 5.56
C SER A 38 -6.42 0.82 5.67
N GLN A 39 -6.30 -0.38 6.26
CA GLN A 39 -7.44 -1.21 6.62
C GLN A 39 -8.28 -0.58 7.72
N ILE A 40 -9.59 -0.84 7.71
CA ILE A 40 -10.50 -0.48 8.80
C ILE A 40 -10.00 -1.10 10.11
N GLY A 41 -9.89 -0.26 11.13
CA GLY A 41 -9.32 -0.61 12.43
C GLY A 41 -8.09 0.22 12.79
N ALA A 42 -7.39 0.75 11.78
CA ALA A 42 -6.30 1.70 11.97
C ALA A 42 -6.78 3.04 12.57
N LYS A 43 -5.94 3.65 13.41
CA LYS A 43 -6.19 4.94 14.05
C LYS A 43 -4.91 5.76 14.13
N GLY A 44 -5.06 7.07 14.07
CA GLY A 44 -3.95 7.99 14.24
C GLY A 44 -4.19 9.29 13.48
N GLU A 45 -3.30 10.25 13.71
CA GLU A 45 -3.23 11.46 12.90
C GLU A 45 -2.97 11.11 11.43
N ASN A 46 -3.72 11.73 10.52
CA ASN A 46 -3.64 11.50 9.08
C ASN A 46 -3.82 10.02 8.66
N SER A 47 -4.54 9.24 9.46
CA SER A 47 -4.93 7.86 9.13
C SER A 47 -6.31 7.84 8.48
N PHE A 48 -6.38 7.22 7.30
CA PHE A 48 -7.57 7.07 6.46
C PHE A 48 -7.85 5.57 6.27
N PRO A 49 -8.54 4.92 7.21
CA PRO A 49 -8.98 3.54 7.05
C PRO A 49 -10.11 3.45 6.02
N VAL A 50 -9.90 2.77 4.89
CA VAL A 50 -10.86 2.81 3.75
C VAL A 50 -11.35 1.46 3.25
N TYR A 51 -10.73 0.35 3.67
CA TYR A 51 -11.08 -0.97 3.17
C TYR A 51 -10.91 -2.08 4.22
N THR A 52 -11.54 -3.23 4.00
CA THR A 52 -11.25 -4.50 4.67
C THR A 52 -10.80 -5.54 3.64
N PRO A 53 -10.06 -6.60 4.03
CA PRO A 53 -9.67 -7.66 3.10
C PRO A 53 -10.83 -8.40 2.42
N GLN A 54 -12.06 -8.23 2.92
CA GLN A 54 -13.28 -8.82 2.35
C GLN A 54 -13.94 -7.94 1.28
N ASN A 55 -13.50 -6.68 1.11
CA ASN A 55 -14.05 -5.82 0.07
C ASN A 55 -13.65 -6.31 -1.33
N ASN A 56 -14.59 -6.18 -2.28
CA ASN A 56 -14.38 -6.52 -3.69
C ASN A 56 -13.92 -5.32 -4.53
N ASP A 57 -13.91 -4.11 -3.94
CA ASP A 57 -13.64 -2.82 -4.56
C ASP A 57 -12.44 -2.10 -3.91
N ILE A 58 -11.49 -2.86 -3.33
CA ILE A 58 -10.33 -2.30 -2.60
C ILE A 58 -9.54 -1.34 -3.49
N ALA A 59 -9.27 -1.70 -4.74
CA ALA A 59 -8.52 -0.85 -5.67
C ALA A 59 -9.18 0.52 -5.87
N TYR A 60 -10.49 0.52 -6.08
CA TYR A 60 -11.30 1.73 -6.24
C TYR A 60 -11.27 2.60 -4.97
N ARG A 61 -11.44 1.98 -3.80
CA ARG A 61 -11.41 2.68 -2.50
C ARG A 61 -10.06 3.31 -2.21
N LEU A 62 -8.98 2.56 -2.44
CA LEU A 62 -7.62 3.06 -2.30
C LEU A 62 -7.38 4.23 -3.25
N PHE A 63 -7.76 4.08 -4.53
CA PHE A 63 -7.58 5.11 -5.55
C PHE A 63 -8.31 6.40 -5.19
N HIS A 64 -9.58 6.34 -4.82
CA HIS A 64 -10.32 7.54 -4.40
C HIS A 64 -9.75 8.18 -3.14
N ALA A 65 -9.26 7.38 -2.18
CA ALA A 65 -8.61 7.91 -1.00
C ALA A 65 -7.34 8.69 -1.37
N VAL A 66 -6.48 8.12 -2.22
CA VAL A 66 -5.25 8.82 -2.64
C VAL A 66 -5.52 10.02 -3.53
N GLU A 67 -6.51 9.98 -4.43
CA GLU A 67 -6.88 11.14 -5.25
C GLU A 67 -7.33 12.33 -4.38
N ASN A 68 -8.17 12.08 -3.38
CA ASN A 68 -8.62 13.12 -2.44
C ASN A 68 -7.46 13.70 -1.62
N LEU A 69 -6.46 12.87 -1.33
CA LEU A 69 -5.26 13.30 -0.62
C LEU A 69 -4.26 14.00 -1.53
N ALA A 70 -4.29 13.77 -2.84
CA ALA A 70 -3.36 14.32 -3.84
C ALA A 70 -1.87 14.25 -3.42
N PRO A 71 -1.33 13.06 -3.10
CA PRO A 71 0.08 12.90 -2.71
C PRO A 71 1.01 13.09 -3.91
N ASP A 72 2.25 13.51 -3.64
CA ASP A 72 3.30 13.56 -4.67
C ASP A 72 3.84 12.16 -5.00
N ILE A 73 3.73 11.22 -4.05
CA ILE A 73 4.20 9.84 -4.17
C ILE A 73 3.41 8.90 -3.26
N ILE A 74 3.18 7.69 -3.74
CA ILE A 74 2.49 6.62 -3.01
C ILE A 74 3.51 5.54 -2.63
N HIS A 75 3.50 5.09 -1.38
CA HIS A 75 4.32 3.98 -0.88
C HIS A 75 3.41 2.84 -0.43
N ILE A 76 3.39 1.74 -1.18
CA ILE A 76 2.64 0.53 -0.86
C ILE A 76 3.55 -0.43 -0.07
N GLU A 77 3.05 -0.98 1.02
CA GLU A 77 3.66 -2.11 1.72
C GLU A 77 2.85 -3.38 1.41
N HIS A 78 3.39 -4.21 0.51
CA HIS A 78 2.66 -5.36 -0.01
C HIS A 78 2.94 -6.65 0.75
N GLU A 79 1.85 -7.30 1.15
CA GLU A 79 1.76 -8.71 1.55
C GLU A 79 0.49 -9.33 0.93
N PHE A 80 0.56 -10.61 0.54
CA PHE A 80 -0.52 -11.29 -0.18
C PHE A 80 -1.86 -11.31 0.59
N GLY A 81 -1.85 -11.18 1.93
CA GLY A 81 -3.06 -11.19 2.75
C GLY A 81 -3.83 -9.88 2.81
N LEU A 82 -3.28 -8.76 2.31
CA LEU A 82 -3.84 -7.43 2.59
C LEU A 82 -4.93 -7.01 1.62
N TYR A 83 -4.68 -7.14 0.31
CA TYR A 83 -5.50 -6.49 -0.72
C TYR A 83 -6.47 -7.47 -1.38
N GLY A 84 -7.37 -8.02 -0.57
CA GLY A 84 -8.47 -8.85 -1.03
C GLY A 84 -8.21 -10.36 -0.91
N SER A 85 -9.29 -11.13 -0.99
CA SER A 85 -9.27 -12.60 -0.85
C SER A 85 -8.45 -13.34 -1.92
N ARG A 86 -8.17 -12.71 -3.07
CA ARG A 86 -7.37 -13.26 -4.17
C ARG A 86 -5.89 -12.92 -4.03
N ARG A 87 -5.34 -13.14 -2.84
CA ARG A 87 -3.90 -12.97 -2.53
C ARG A 87 -3.33 -11.61 -2.96
N GLY A 88 -4.05 -10.51 -2.72
CA GLY A 88 -3.54 -9.17 -3.04
C GLY A 88 -3.76 -8.70 -4.48
N PHE A 89 -4.47 -9.46 -5.33
CA PHE A 89 -4.70 -9.13 -6.74
C PHE A 89 -5.25 -7.72 -7.01
N GLN A 90 -6.05 -7.15 -6.08
CA GLN A 90 -6.61 -5.80 -6.21
C GLN A 90 -5.52 -4.71 -6.33
N ILE A 91 -4.29 -4.99 -5.87
CA ILE A 91 -3.19 -4.04 -6.00
C ILE A 91 -2.82 -3.75 -7.45
N ILE A 92 -3.05 -4.71 -8.36
CA ILE A 92 -2.77 -4.53 -9.80
C ILE A 92 -3.70 -3.46 -10.38
N ASP A 93 -5.00 -3.54 -10.12
CA ASP A 93 -5.96 -2.51 -10.57
C ASP A 93 -5.59 -1.13 -9.99
N PHE A 94 -5.25 -1.07 -8.70
CA PHE A 94 -4.80 0.17 -8.07
C PHE A 94 -3.55 0.76 -8.77
N LEU A 95 -2.52 -0.04 -9.01
CA LEU A 95 -1.30 0.39 -9.70
C LEU A 95 -1.58 0.90 -11.12
N LEU A 96 -2.45 0.22 -11.87
CA LEU A 96 -2.84 0.66 -13.21
C LEU A 96 -3.56 2.00 -13.19
N ARG A 97 -4.42 2.25 -12.20
CA ARG A 97 -5.08 3.56 -12.02
C ARG A 97 -4.08 4.67 -11.70
N CYS A 98 -3.14 4.42 -10.78
CA CYS A 98 -2.08 5.38 -10.46
C CYS A 98 -1.18 5.69 -11.68
N LYS A 99 -0.95 4.69 -12.54
CA LYS A 99 -0.22 4.87 -13.80
C LYS A 99 -0.96 5.77 -14.79
N VAL A 100 -2.28 5.69 -14.85
CA VAL A 100 -3.11 6.58 -15.69
C VAL A 100 -3.07 8.03 -15.19
N THR A 101 -2.95 8.24 -13.88
CA THR A 101 -2.85 9.59 -13.27
C THR A 101 -1.42 10.07 -13.07
N ASP A 102 -0.43 9.39 -13.67
CA ASP A 102 1.01 9.69 -13.53
C ASP A 102 1.47 9.88 -12.07
N THR A 103 0.82 9.21 -11.12
CA THR A 103 1.18 9.29 -9.69
C THR A 103 2.21 8.21 -9.38
N PRO A 104 3.46 8.57 -9.02
CA PRO A 104 4.52 7.59 -8.84
C PRO A 104 4.26 6.69 -7.63
N VAL A 105 4.42 5.39 -7.83
CA VAL A 105 4.23 4.37 -6.78
C VAL A 105 5.55 3.67 -6.49
N VAL A 106 5.94 3.65 -5.21
CA VAL A 106 7.01 2.80 -4.69
C VAL A 106 6.37 1.65 -3.93
N THR A 107 6.84 0.43 -4.14
CA THR A 107 6.30 -0.75 -3.44
C THR A 107 7.38 -1.48 -2.66
N THR A 108 7.16 -1.67 -1.36
CA THR A 108 7.94 -2.61 -0.55
C THR A 108 7.26 -3.98 -0.60
N LEU A 109 8.00 -5.01 -1.01
CA LEU A 109 7.55 -6.40 -0.94
C LEU A 109 8.00 -7.02 0.39
N HIS A 110 7.04 -7.32 1.28
CA HIS A 110 7.33 -7.98 2.57
C HIS A 110 7.29 -9.51 2.47
N THR A 111 6.86 -10.04 1.33
CA THR A 111 6.70 -11.48 1.11
C THR A 111 7.44 -11.90 -0.14
N VAL A 112 8.75 -12.12 -0.01
CA VAL A 112 9.61 -12.58 -1.10
C VAL A 112 10.12 -13.98 -0.75
N PHE A 113 9.57 -14.99 -1.42
CA PHE A 113 9.94 -16.39 -1.24
C PHE A 113 10.35 -17.01 -2.57
N ASN A 114 11.24 -18.01 -2.53
CA ASN A 114 11.68 -18.72 -3.73
C ASN A 114 10.55 -19.49 -4.45
N ASN A 115 9.52 -19.88 -3.71
CA ASN A 115 8.46 -20.77 -4.19
C ASN A 115 7.10 -20.05 -4.26
N LEU A 116 7.03 -18.93 -4.97
CA LEU A 116 5.74 -18.30 -5.31
C LEU A 116 4.90 -19.22 -6.20
N THR A 117 3.60 -19.31 -5.93
CA THR A 117 2.63 -19.93 -6.82
C THR A 117 2.56 -19.19 -8.15
N TYR A 118 1.98 -19.81 -9.18
CA TYR A 118 1.81 -19.17 -10.49
C TYR A 118 1.09 -17.82 -10.41
N THR A 119 0.00 -17.76 -9.63
CA THR A 119 -0.77 -16.52 -9.43
C THR A 119 0.04 -15.45 -8.72
N GLU A 120 0.80 -15.81 -7.68
CA GLU A 120 1.63 -14.85 -6.96
C GLU A 120 2.77 -14.30 -7.83
N LYS A 121 3.37 -15.13 -8.69
CA LYS A 121 4.36 -14.68 -9.68
C LYS A 121 3.78 -13.63 -10.62
N ILE A 122 2.55 -13.83 -11.11
CA ILE A 122 1.84 -12.85 -11.93
C ILE A 122 1.63 -11.55 -11.15
N ILE A 123 1.18 -11.63 -9.90
CA ILE A 123 0.95 -10.45 -9.06
C ILE A 123 2.26 -9.67 -8.85
N VAL A 124 3.34 -10.35 -8.45
CA VAL A 124 4.65 -9.73 -8.23
C VAL A 124 5.20 -9.13 -9.52
N GLN A 125 5.05 -9.81 -10.66
CA GLN A 125 5.47 -9.27 -11.96
C GLN A 125 4.72 -7.98 -12.29
N HIS A 126 3.40 -7.94 -12.10
CA HIS A 126 2.62 -6.72 -12.30
C HIS A 126 3.01 -5.59 -11.35
N ILE A 127 3.37 -5.90 -10.10
CA ILE A 127 3.91 -4.90 -9.18
C ILE A 127 5.22 -4.32 -9.73
N ILE A 128 6.15 -5.18 -10.14
CA ILE A 128 7.45 -4.76 -10.68
C ILE A 128 7.28 -3.90 -11.94
N ASP A 129 6.39 -4.30 -12.86
CA ASP A 129 6.21 -3.61 -14.14
C ASP A 129 5.48 -2.26 -14.03
N ASN A 130 4.78 -2.01 -12.92
CA ASN A 130 3.92 -0.83 -12.75
C ASN A 130 4.30 0.06 -11.56
N SER A 131 5.23 -0.35 -10.71
CA SER A 131 5.83 0.52 -9.71
C SER A 131 6.99 1.30 -10.29
N TYR A 132 7.15 2.55 -9.86
CA TYR A 132 8.30 3.40 -10.20
C TYR A 132 9.59 2.84 -9.60
N ALA A 133 9.51 2.28 -8.39
CA ALA A 133 10.60 1.54 -7.76
C ALA A 133 10.04 0.44 -6.86
N VAL A 134 10.83 -0.62 -6.68
CA VAL A 134 10.52 -1.73 -5.77
C VAL A 134 11.62 -1.84 -4.73
N ILE A 135 11.22 -1.96 -3.47
CA ILE A 135 12.09 -2.25 -2.33
C ILE A 135 11.81 -3.70 -1.91
N VAL A 136 12.86 -4.49 -1.74
CA VAL A 136 12.77 -5.85 -1.22
C VAL A 136 13.36 -5.88 0.19
N HIS A 137 12.64 -6.51 1.11
CA HIS A 137 13.10 -6.76 2.48
C HIS A 137 13.40 -8.23 2.68
#